data_AF-A0A820NXS0-F1
#
_entry.id   AF-A0A820NXS0-F1
#
_cell.length_a   1.000
_cell.length_b   1.000
_cell.length_c   1.000
_cell.angle_alpha   90.00
_cell.angle_beta   90.00
_cell.angle_gamma   90.00
#
_symmetry.space_group_name_H-M   'P 1'
#
loop_
_entity.id
_entity.type
_entity.pdbx_description
1 polymer ?
#
loop_
_entity_poly.entity_id
_entity_poly.type
_entity_poly.pdbx_seq_one_letter_code
_entity_poly.pdbx_strand_id
1 'polypeptide(L)'
;MINNAQHFIYIENQFFITIADDTIVKNKIADALYRRIIRACVEKEKFRIYVILPLLAAFSDTNSVRAVFYFIMRSINKGEMSLYQRLQQNGVPSPEEYITFYGMRNWDILMGNLVTEIIYLHAK
;
A
#
# COMPACT_ATOMS: atom_id res chain seq x y z
N MET A 1 5.25 -3.58 -16.43
CA MET A 1 6.35 -3.10 -15.56
C MET A 1 6.48 -3.96 -14.30
N ILE A 2 5.45 -4.09 -13.44
CA ILE A 2 5.53 -4.84 -12.16
C ILE A 2 6.10 -6.27 -12.32
N ASN A 3 5.55 -7.06 -13.25
CA ASN A 3 5.97 -8.46 -13.42
C ASN A 3 7.44 -8.64 -13.83
N ASN A 4 8.05 -7.62 -14.44
CA ASN A 4 9.41 -7.68 -14.97
C ASN A 4 10.43 -7.04 -14.01
N ALA A 5 9.99 -6.44 -12.90
CA ALA A 5 10.88 -5.80 -11.94
C ALA A 5 11.83 -6.83 -11.31
N GLN A 6 13.13 -6.57 -11.27
CA GLN A 6 14.11 -7.56 -10.80
C GLN A 6 14.45 -7.42 -9.32
N HIS A 7 14.59 -6.20 -8.80
CA HIS A 7 15.11 -5.96 -7.45
C HIS A 7 14.13 -5.27 -6.52
N PHE A 8 13.50 -4.19 -6.98
CA PHE A 8 12.53 -3.50 -6.15
C PHE A 8 11.49 -2.76 -6.98
N ILE A 9 10.40 -2.37 -6.33
CA ILE A 9 9.42 -1.41 -6.85
C ILE A 9 9.23 -0.33 -5.79
N TYR A 10 9.23 0.91 -6.25
CA TYR A 10 8.88 2.06 -5.43
C TYR A 10 7.59 2.66 -5.97
N ILE A 11 6.62 2.86 -5.08
CA ILE A 11 5.30 3.40 -5.41
C ILE A 11 5.05 4.59 -4.48
N GLU A 12 4.92 5.77 -5.07
CA GLU A 12 4.31 6.92 -4.41
C GLU A 12 2.99 7.18 -5.10
N ASN A 13 1.88 7.12 -4.35
CA ASN A 13 0.58 7.41 -4.91
C ASN A 13 -0.34 7.98 -3.84
N GLN A 14 -1.29 8.81 -4.26
CA GLN A 14 -2.33 9.35 -3.38
C GLN A 14 -3.24 8.25 -2.82
N PHE A 15 -3.47 7.17 -3.58
CA PHE A 15 -4.33 6.06 -3.18
C PHE A 15 -3.71 4.69 -3.50
N PHE A 16 -3.95 3.72 -2.61
CA PHE A 16 -3.67 2.31 -2.85
C PHE A 16 -4.98 1.52 -2.75
N ILE A 17 -5.78 1.57 -3.83
CA ILE A 17 -7.06 0.87 -3.92
C ILE A 17 -6.95 -0.19 -5.00
N THR A 18 -6.73 -1.43 -4.58
CA THR A 18 -6.62 -2.60 -5.45
C THR A 18 -6.95 -3.86 -4.67
N ILE A 19 -7.97 -4.60 -5.13
CA ILE A 19 -8.49 -5.79 -4.44
C ILE A 19 -8.62 -6.89 -5.49
N ALA A 20 -8.19 -8.10 -5.15
CA ALA A 20 -8.32 -9.25 -6.02
C ALA A 20 -9.79 -9.65 -6.15
N ASP A 21 -10.23 -9.93 -7.38
CA ASP A 21 -11.55 -10.50 -7.69
C ASP A 21 -12.74 -9.82 -6.99
N ASP A 22 -12.66 -8.50 -6.82
CA ASP A 22 -13.74 -7.68 -6.27
C ASP A 22 -14.70 -7.21 -7.38
N THR A 23 -15.98 -7.08 -7.05
CA THR A 23 -17.03 -6.68 -8.01
C THR A 23 -16.99 -5.19 -8.34
N ILE A 24 -16.45 -4.37 -7.44
CA ILE A 24 -16.37 -2.91 -7.54
C ILE A 24 -14.98 -2.50 -8.03
N VAL A 25 -13.92 -3.03 -7.41
CA VAL A 25 -12.53 -2.68 -7.73
C VAL A 25 -11.98 -3.61 -8.83
N LYS A 26 -11.84 -3.07 -10.06
CA LYS A 26 -11.52 -3.89 -11.26
C LYS A 26 -10.05 -3.88 -11.69
N ASN A 27 -9.22 -2.99 -11.13
CA ASN A 27 -7.82 -2.90 -11.54
C ASN A 27 -7.02 -4.13 -11.09
N LYS A 28 -5.91 -4.42 -11.78
CA LYS A 28 -5.11 -5.64 -11.61
C LYS A 28 -3.75 -5.42 -10.95
N ILE A 29 -3.59 -4.31 -10.22
CA ILE A 29 -2.34 -3.96 -9.53
C ILE A 29 -2.04 -4.99 -8.44
N ALA A 30 -3.01 -5.34 -7.58
CA ALA A 30 -2.88 -6.36 -6.54
C ALA A 30 -2.44 -7.71 -7.13
N ASP A 31 -3.05 -8.13 -8.24
CA ASP A 31 -2.71 -9.40 -8.91
C ASP A 31 -1.30 -9.39 -9.50
N ALA A 32 -0.84 -8.25 -10.02
CA ALA A 32 0.53 -8.10 -10.51
C ALA A 32 1.55 -8.12 -9.36
N LEU A 33 1.30 -7.38 -8.26
CA LEU A 33 2.15 -7.37 -7.07
C LEU A 33 2.21 -8.76 -6.43
N TYR A 34 1.06 -9.40 -6.24
CA TYR A 34 0.95 -10.76 -5.73
C TYR A 34 1.82 -11.73 -6.53
N ARG A 35 1.64 -11.80 -7.85
CA ARG A 35 2.43 -12.70 -8.71
C ARG A 35 3.92 -12.42 -8.63
N ARG A 36 4.32 -11.16 -8.58
CA ARG A 36 5.75 -10.79 -8.51
C ARG A 36 6.37 -11.19 -7.18
N ILE A 37 5.65 -11.01 -6.07
CA ILE A 37 6.11 -11.39 -4.73
C ILE A 37 6.19 -12.92 -4.61
N ILE A 38 5.17 -13.64 -5.06
CA ILE A 38 5.19 -15.11 -5.06
C ILE A 38 6.40 -15.63 -5.84
N ARG A 39 6.66 -15.07 -7.03
CA ARG A 39 7.86 -15.41 -7.82
C ARG A 39 9.14 -15.18 -7.01
N ALA A 40 9.30 -14.02 -6.37
CA ALA A 40 10.49 -13.73 -5.55
C ALA A 40 10.64 -14.74 -4.41
N CYS A 41 9.54 -15.10 -3.74
CA CYS A 41 9.54 -16.07 -2.64
C CYS A 41 9.96 -17.47 -3.11
N VAL A 42 9.41 -17.94 -4.23
CA VAL A 42 9.74 -19.25 -4.81
C VAL A 42 11.19 -19.29 -5.29
N GLU A 43 11.65 -18.25 -5.97
CA GLU A 43 13.02 -18.13 -6.49
C GLU A 43 14.04 -17.74 -5.40
N LYS A 44 13.59 -17.47 -4.16
CA LYS A 44 14.40 -16.98 -3.03
C LYS A 44 15.21 -15.72 -3.39
N GLU A 45 14.62 -14.86 -4.20
CA GLU A 45 15.20 -13.59 -4.61
C GLU A 45 15.07 -12.54 -3.51
N LYS A 46 16.11 -11.72 -3.32
CA LYS A 46 16.00 -10.48 -2.56
C LYS A 46 15.20 -9.47 -3.38
N PHE A 47 13.92 -9.30 -3.05
CA PHE A 47 13.02 -8.37 -3.71
C PHE A 47 12.22 -7.54 -2.71
N ARG A 48 12.06 -6.23 -2.94
CA ARG A 48 11.36 -5.32 -2.03
C ARG A 48 10.41 -4.36 -2.75
N ILE A 49 9.26 -4.09 -2.15
CA ILE A 49 8.28 -3.12 -2.62
C ILE A 49 8.05 -2.11 -1.50
N TYR A 50 8.23 -0.83 -1.83
CA TYR A 50 7.99 0.29 -0.95
C TYR A 50 6.80 1.07 -1.48
N VAL A 51 5.78 1.24 -0.65
CA VAL A 51 4.58 2.00 -0.99
C VAL A 51 4.46 3.17 -0.01
N ILE A 52 4.48 4.39 -0.52
CA ILE A 52 4.27 5.60 0.26
C ILE A 52 2.89 6.16 -0.06
N LEU A 53 2.09 6.35 0.98
CA LEU A 53 0.72 6.88 0.90
C LEU A 53 0.55 8.08 1.84
N PRO A 54 -0.33 9.03 1.51
CA PRO A 54 -0.79 10.01 2.48
C PRO A 54 -1.39 9.31 3.72
N LEU A 55 -1.04 9.78 4.93
CA LEU A 55 -1.59 9.23 6.18
C LEU A 55 -3.10 9.47 6.30
N LEU A 56 -3.59 10.56 5.71
CA LEU A 56 -5.01 10.88 5.58
C LEU A 56 -5.25 11.38 4.16
N ALA A 57 -6.40 11.04 3.61
CA ALA A 57 -6.83 11.58 2.34
C ALA A 57 -7.33 13.03 2.54
N ALA A 58 -6.94 13.94 1.64
CA ALA A 58 -7.32 15.35 1.70
C ALA A 58 -8.76 15.57 1.20
N PHE A 59 -9.73 15.03 1.93
CA PHE A 59 -11.15 15.30 1.71
C PHE A 59 -11.70 16.16 2.85
N SER A 60 -12.61 17.07 2.52
CA SER A 60 -13.30 17.91 3.50
C SER A 60 -14.39 17.18 4.28
N ASP A 61 -14.92 16.07 3.74
CA ASP A 61 -16.00 15.29 4.34
C ASP A 61 -15.49 13.99 5.00
N THR A 62 -15.99 13.73 6.21
CA THR A 62 -15.58 12.57 7.03
C THR A 62 -16.02 11.25 6.41
N ASN A 63 -17.18 11.19 5.74
CA ASN A 63 -17.66 9.94 5.13
C ASN A 63 -16.77 9.54 3.95
N SER A 64 -16.34 10.51 3.16
CA SER A 64 -15.41 10.30 2.05
C SER A 64 -14.05 9.78 2.53
N VAL A 65 -13.48 10.37 3.60
CA VAL A 65 -12.25 9.87 4.23
C VAL A 65 -12.40 8.43 4.69
N ARG A 66 -13.52 8.10 5.37
CA ARG A 66 -13.78 6.74 5.86
C ARG A 66 -13.93 5.73 4.73
N ALA A 67 -14.63 6.09 3.65
CA ALA A 67 -14.82 5.21 2.50
C ALA A 67 -13.48 4.88 1.83
N VAL A 68 -12.64 5.89 1.61
CA VAL A 68 -11.31 5.69 1.02
C VAL A 68 -10.43 4.84 1.94
N PHE A 69 -10.39 5.15 3.23
CA PHE A 69 -9.63 4.37 4.20
C PHE A 69 -10.08 2.90 4.24
N TYR A 70 -11.39 2.65 4.18
CA TYR A 70 -11.95 1.30 4.09
C TYR A 70 -11.40 0.52 2.89
N PHE A 71 -11.39 1.12 1.70
CA PHE A 71 -10.85 0.45 0.51
C PHE A 71 -9.32 0.28 0.55
N ILE A 72 -8.57 1.22 1.12
CA ILE A 72 -7.13 1.07 1.32
C ILE A 72 -6.84 -0.12 2.26
N MET A 73 -7.54 -0.20 3.40
CA MET A 73 -7.36 -1.31 4.33
C MET A 73 -7.76 -2.65 3.70
N ARG A 74 -8.84 -2.70 2.91
CA ARG A 74 -9.21 -3.92 2.15
C ARG A 74 -8.19 -4.31 1.09
N SER A 75 -7.48 -3.35 0.52
CA SER A 75 -6.41 -3.61 -0.45
C SER A 75 -5.18 -4.22 0.23
N ILE A 76 -4.84 -3.73 1.43
CA ILE A 76 -3.62 -4.10 2.14
C ILE A 76 -3.80 -5.39 2.96
N ASN A 77 -4.67 -5.37 3.98
CA ASN A 77 -4.71 -6.43 5.00
C ASN A 77 -6.10 -6.80 5.58
N LYS A 78 -7.18 -6.16 5.15
CA LYS A 78 -8.54 -6.47 5.63
C LYS A 78 -9.31 -7.33 4.64
N GLY A 79 -9.67 -8.54 5.06
CA GLY A 79 -10.43 -9.50 4.27
C GLY A 79 -9.55 -10.46 3.48
N GLU A 80 -10.11 -11.61 3.11
CA GLU A 80 -9.38 -12.74 2.52
C GLU A 80 -8.73 -12.39 1.18
N MET A 81 -9.34 -11.48 0.41
CA MET A 81 -8.84 -11.03 -0.88
C MET A 81 -7.83 -9.87 -0.80
N SER A 82 -7.49 -9.41 0.41
CA SER A 82 -6.44 -8.41 0.60
C SER A 82 -5.06 -8.97 0.24
N LEU A 83 -4.14 -8.10 -0.17
CA LEU A 83 -2.82 -8.53 -0.65
C LEU A 83 -2.07 -9.35 0.42
N TYR A 84 -2.09 -8.94 1.68
CA TYR A 84 -1.40 -9.65 2.76
C TYR A 84 -1.99 -11.03 2.99
N GLN A 85 -3.32 -11.14 3.08
CA GLN A 85 -3.99 -12.43 3.31
C GLN A 85 -3.71 -13.41 2.17
N ARG A 86 -3.79 -12.96 0.92
CA ARG A 86 -3.46 -13.80 -0.24
C ARG A 86 -2.02 -14.29 -0.22
N LEU A 87 -1.07 -13.43 0.14
CA LEU A 87 0.35 -13.81 0.24
C LEU A 87 0.57 -14.85 1.35
N GLN A 88 -0.01 -14.63 2.52
CA GLN A 88 0.08 -15.56 3.66
C GLN A 88 -0.49 -16.93 3.35
N GLN A 89 -1.68 -16.98 2.72
CA GLN A 89 -2.32 -18.22 2.30
C GLN A 89 -1.53 -19.00 1.24
N ASN A 90 -0.60 -18.35 0.53
CA ASN A 90 0.19 -18.95 -0.56
C ASN A 90 1.68 -19.06 -0.23
N GLY A 91 2.01 -19.22 1.06
CA GLY A 91 3.36 -19.60 1.49
C GLY A 91 4.31 -18.43 1.77
N VAL A 92 3.80 -17.20 1.88
CA VAL A 92 4.57 -16.02 2.31
C VAL A 92 4.11 -15.61 3.72
N PRO A 93 4.67 -16.21 4.79
CA PRO A 93 4.18 -15.99 6.16
C PRO A 93 4.32 -14.54 6.62
N SER A 94 5.37 -13.85 6.15
CA SER A 94 5.67 -12.45 6.45
C SER A 94 5.67 -11.59 5.17
N PRO A 95 4.50 -11.13 4.68
CA PRO A 95 4.41 -10.23 3.52
C PRO A 95 5.24 -8.95 3.64
N GLU A 96 5.47 -8.47 4.86
CA GLU A 96 6.31 -7.32 5.19
C GLU A 96 7.79 -7.49 4.79
N GLU A 97 8.24 -8.73 4.56
CA GLU A 97 9.55 -9.01 3.96
C GLU A 97 9.61 -8.65 2.48
N TYR A 98 8.47 -8.45 1.82
CA TYR A 98 8.41 -8.16 0.38
C TYR A 98 7.73 -6.83 0.07
N ILE A 99 6.73 -6.42 0.84
CA ILE A 99 5.99 -5.18 0.62
C ILE A 99 5.73 -4.44 1.93
N THR A 100 5.99 -3.14 1.94
CA THR A 100 5.85 -2.29 3.13
C THR A 100 5.17 -0.97 2.78
N PHE A 101 4.35 -0.47 3.69
CA PHE A 101 3.56 0.74 3.53
C PHE A 101 4.03 1.80 4.53
N TYR A 102 4.28 3.01 4.04
CA TYR A 102 4.74 4.13 4.83
C TYR A 102 3.88 5.37 4.55
N GLY A 103 3.86 6.26 5.54
CA GLY A 103 3.35 7.61 5.38
C GLY A 103 4.40 8.60 5.85
N MET A 104 4.25 9.85 5.40
CA MET A 104 5.18 10.92 5.72
C MET A 104 4.53 11.92 6.69
N ARG A 105 5.32 12.36 7.67
CA ARG A 105 4.93 13.32 8.69
C ARG A 105 6.15 14.18 9.03
N ASN A 106 5.91 15.47 9.23
CA ASN A 106 6.93 16.38 9.73
C ASN A 106 6.51 16.99 11.07
N TRP A 107 7.46 17.62 11.76
CA TRP A 107 7.23 18.37 12.98
C TRP A 107 8.05 19.66 12.97
N ASP A 108 7.59 20.67 13.69
CA ASP A 108 8.30 21.94 13.88
C ASP A 108 7.82 22.67 15.14
N ILE A 109 8.39 23.83 15.45
CA ILE A 109 7.95 24.73 16.52
C ILE A 109 7.22 25.92 15.91
N LEU A 110 5.92 26.05 16.19
CA LEU A 110 5.09 27.18 15.76
C LEU A 110 4.66 27.99 16.98
N MET A 111 5.05 29.27 17.02
CA MET A 111 4.75 30.18 18.14
C MET A 111 5.16 29.62 19.52
N GLY A 112 6.33 28.98 19.58
CA GLY A 112 6.86 28.38 20.82
C GLY A 112 6.25 27.02 21.19
N ASN A 113 5.29 26.51 20.41
CA ASN A 113 4.67 25.21 20.66
C ASN A 113 5.13 24.18 19.63
N LEU A 114 5.38 22.95 20.09
CA LEU A 114 5.67 21.82 19.21
C LEU A 114 4.40 21.45 18.42
N VAL A 115 4.52 21.37 17.10
CA VAL A 115 3.46 21.00 16.17
C VAL A 115 3.92 19.88 15.24
N THR A 116 2.99 19.10 14.70
CA THR A 116 3.27 18.07 13.69
C THR A 116 2.16 18.01 12.66
N GLU A 117 2.53 17.80 11.40
CA GLU A 117 1.59 17.71 10.29
C GLU A 117 1.98 16.59 9.32
N ILE A 118 0.97 16.01 8.66
CA ILE A 118 1.20 15.03 7.60
C ILE A 118 1.80 15.71 6.38
N ILE A 119 2.75 15.05 5.70
CA ILE A 119 3.21 15.51 4.38
C ILE A 119 2.27 14.90 3.34
N TYR A 120 1.53 15.74 2.65
CA TYR A 120 0.58 15.28 1.63
C TYR A 120 1.30 14.97 0.32
N LEU A 121 1.28 13.70 -0.08
CA LEU A 121 1.83 13.25 -1.36
C LEU A 121 0.80 13.49 -2.47
N HIS A 122 1.18 14.31 -3.44
CA HIS A 122 0.40 14.53 -4.66
C HIS A 122 1.10 13.96 -5.92
N ALA A 123 2.03 13.02 -5.71
CA ALA A 123 2.73 12.29 -6.77
C ALA A 123 1.78 11.32 -7.53
N LYS A 124 2.11 10.99 -8.78
CA LYS A 124 1.37 10.07 -9.64
C LYS A 124 2.27 9.00 -10.23
#